data_AF-A0A8T5S666-F1
#
_entry.id   AF-A0A8T5S666-F1
#
_cell.length_a   1.000
_cell.length_b   1.000
_cell.length_c   1.000
_cell.angle_alpha   90.00
_cell.angle_beta   90.00
_cell.angle_gamma   90.00
#
_symmetry.space_group_name_H-M   'P 1'
#
loop_
_entity.id
_entity.type
_entity.pdbx_description
1 polymer ?
#
loop_
_entity_poly.entity_id
_entity_poly.type
_entity_poly.pdbx_seq_one_letter_code
_entity_poly.pdbx_strand_id
1 'polypeptide(L)'
;VEVPIGDFFGLGHAKHKNFISLPFQMSPRGGRAFNCWWPMPFSNGFKITIENDNSKQMGLYFYLDYETYEDGFENEKDFGRFHALWHRENPTSPKKRDGKTGKKFLKLKPRKFNYGGLNVDDPMTQNYKILEAKGKGHFVGCHLDIDNVTFFPWYINWPGEGDDMIYIDDDIDKGVPTLHGTGTEDYVNQSWAQRQKHHAPYHGTIKPGGLNWWGKISYYRYHIEDPIYFNKRIMVTIEHGHDNHRRDDWSSTAYWYQREPHDPTLFPKLLDKKGRKPRFHIGHMIRKTLCIAFIAFLLSIWFIF
;
A
#
# COMPACT_ATOMS: atom_id res chain seq x y z
N VAL A 1 -15.79 1.56 6.52
CA VAL A 1 -14.94 1.85 5.34
C VAL A 1 -14.78 3.36 5.24
N GLU A 2 -13.56 3.87 5.38
CA GLU A 2 -13.24 5.30 5.21
C GLU A 2 -11.87 5.44 4.54
N VAL A 3 -11.89 5.69 3.23
CA VAL A 3 -10.71 5.57 2.35
C VAL A 3 -10.87 6.57 1.19
N PRO A 4 -9.79 7.20 0.68
CA PRO A 4 -9.86 7.97 -0.56
C PRO A 4 -10.29 7.05 -1.70
N ILE A 5 -11.24 7.48 -2.53
CA ILE A 5 -11.84 6.59 -3.54
C ILE A 5 -10.78 5.96 -4.48
N GLY A 6 -9.72 6.69 -4.85
CA GLY A 6 -8.62 6.12 -5.64
C GLY A 6 -7.95 4.94 -4.96
N ASP A 7 -7.50 5.15 -3.73
CA ASP A 7 -6.79 4.18 -2.92
C ASP A 7 -7.68 2.98 -2.53
N PHE A 8 -9.00 3.18 -2.34
CA PHE A 8 -9.96 2.09 -2.09
C PHE A 8 -9.97 1.06 -3.21
N PHE A 9 -9.88 1.52 -4.46
CA PHE A 9 -9.78 0.65 -5.63
C PHE A 9 -8.32 0.41 -6.03
N GLY A 10 -7.34 0.61 -5.14
CA GLY A 10 -5.96 0.24 -5.44
C GLY A 10 -5.19 1.16 -6.37
N LEU A 11 -5.67 2.38 -6.59
CA LEU A 11 -4.99 3.40 -7.37
C LEU A 11 -4.32 4.44 -6.47
N GLY A 12 -3.18 4.06 -5.91
CA GLY A 12 -2.37 4.99 -5.13
C GLY A 12 -1.81 6.17 -5.92
N HIS A 13 -1.30 7.14 -5.17
CA HIS A 13 -0.67 8.37 -5.66
C HIS A 13 -1.59 9.31 -6.45
N ALA A 14 -2.91 9.20 -6.31
CA ALA A 14 -3.89 9.90 -7.13
C ALA A 14 -3.62 9.76 -8.65
N LYS A 15 -3.19 8.56 -9.08
CA LYS A 15 -2.86 8.28 -10.48
C LYS A 15 -3.59 7.05 -10.99
N HIS A 16 -4.47 7.25 -11.96
CA HIS A 16 -5.15 6.17 -12.67
C HIS A 16 -4.19 5.30 -13.49
N LYS A 17 -4.49 4.00 -13.59
CA LYS A 17 -3.81 3.03 -14.45
C LYS A 17 -4.69 1.80 -14.65
N ASN A 18 -4.64 1.18 -15.83
CA ASN A 18 -5.29 -0.11 -16.00
C ASN A 18 -4.60 -1.15 -15.11
N PHE A 19 -5.36 -1.89 -14.31
CA PHE A 19 -4.90 -3.13 -13.69
C PHE A 19 -6.08 -4.07 -13.43
N ILE A 20 -5.77 -5.36 -13.29
CA ILE A 20 -6.75 -6.43 -13.13
C ILE A 20 -6.27 -7.32 -11.99
N SER A 21 -7.11 -7.48 -10.97
CA SER A 21 -7.04 -8.53 -9.98
C SER A 21 -8.40 -9.22 -9.88
N LEU A 22 -8.52 -10.22 -9.00
CA LEU A 22 -9.82 -10.85 -8.73
C LEU A 22 -10.79 -9.87 -8.05
N PRO A 23 -10.47 -9.24 -6.91
CA PRO A 23 -11.42 -8.37 -6.22
C PRO A 23 -11.53 -6.95 -6.80
N PHE A 24 -10.56 -6.49 -7.61
CA PHE A 24 -10.52 -5.12 -8.10
C PHE A 24 -10.07 -5.04 -9.57
N GLN A 25 -10.77 -4.24 -10.37
CA GLN A 25 -10.40 -4.02 -11.77
C GLN A 25 -10.58 -2.57 -12.17
N MET A 26 -9.48 -2.00 -12.65
CA MET A 26 -9.41 -0.65 -13.19
C MET A 26 -9.32 -0.79 -14.69
N SER A 27 -10.49 -0.77 -15.33
CA SER A 27 -10.67 -1.20 -16.71
C SER A 27 -10.20 -0.12 -17.72
N PRO A 28 -10.25 -0.36 -19.06
CA PRO A 28 -9.67 0.51 -20.08
C PRO A 28 -10.03 2.00 -20.03
N ARG A 29 -9.38 2.80 -20.90
CA ARG A 29 -9.28 4.27 -20.81
C ARG A 29 -8.37 4.75 -19.66
N GLY A 30 -7.36 3.94 -19.33
CA GLY A 30 -6.29 4.31 -18.40
C GLY A 30 -6.64 4.07 -16.94
N GLY A 31 -7.57 3.17 -16.61
CA GLY A 31 -7.99 2.85 -15.25
C GLY A 31 -9.06 3.81 -14.74
N ARG A 32 -10.01 4.18 -15.59
CA ARG A 32 -11.08 5.15 -15.26
C ARG A 32 -12.39 4.49 -14.86
N ALA A 33 -12.54 3.20 -15.08
CA ALA A 33 -13.69 2.42 -14.63
C ALA A 33 -13.26 1.59 -13.42
N PHE A 34 -13.85 1.91 -12.26
CA PHE A 34 -13.47 1.40 -10.95
C PHE A 34 -14.44 0.28 -10.58
N ASN A 35 -13.98 -0.96 -10.49
CA ASN A 35 -14.82 -2.13 -10.22
C ASN A 35 -14.30 -2.87 -8.98
N CYS A 36 -15.22 -3.31 -8.13
CA CYS A 36 -14.96 -4.00 -6.86
C CYS A 36 -15.88 -5.21 -6.75
N TRP A 37 -15.33 -6.38 -6.42
CA TRP A 37 -16.06 -7.64 -6.23
C TRP A 37 -15.97 -8.16 -4.79
N TRP A 38 -15.46 -7.38 -3.84
CA TRP A 38 -15.52 -7.77 -2.44
C TRP A 38 -16.97 -7.87 -1.98
N PRO A 39 -17.42 -9.01 -1.42
CA PRO A 39 -18.73 -9.10 -0.81
C PRO A 39 -18.79 -8.17 0.42
N MET A 40 -19.86 -7.40 0.57
CA MET A 40 -20.03 -6.49 1.71
C MET A 40 -21.35 -6.78 2.43
N PRO A 41 -21.44 -7.87 3.22
CA PRO A 41 -22.67 -8.23 3.91
C PRO A 41 -23.15 -7.11 4.85
N PHE A 42 -24.45 -6.93 4.97
CA PHE A 42 -25.10 -5.99 5.89
C PHE A 42 -26.37 -6.60 6.47
N SER A 43 -26.81 -6.11 7.63
CA SER A 43 -27.99 -6.63 8.36
C SER A 43 -29.16 -5.67 8.34
N ASN A 44 -28.91 -4.42 8.73
CA ASN A 44 -29.96 -3.40 8.92
C ASN A 44 -29.91 -2.32 7.81
N GLY A 45 -29.42 -2.69 6.63
CA GLY A 45 -29.14 -1.79 5.52
C GLY A 45 -27.71 -1.25 5.48
N PHE A 46 -27.42 -0.44 4.46
CA PHE A 46 -26.12 0.18 4.24
C PHE A 46 -26.29 1.63 3.76
N LYS A 47 -25.24 2.44 3.95
CA LYS A 47 -25.16 3.82 3.44
C LYS A 47 -23.79 4.03 2.83
N ILE A 48 -23.75 4.49 1.58
CA ILE A 48 -22.52 4.90 0.91
C ILE A 48 -22.54 6.41 0.73
N THR A 49 -21.47 7.07 1.16
CA THR A 49 -21.29 8.52 1.02
C THR A 49 -20.03 8.79 0.22
N ILE A 50 -20.11 9.71 -0.74
CA ILE A 50 -18.97 10.20 -1.50
C ILE A 50 -18.79 11.69 -1.21
N GLU A 51 -17.62 12.05 -0.71
CA GLU A 51 -17.23 13.44 -0.51
C GLU A 51 -16.29 13.88 -1.63
N ASN A 52 -16.65 14.96 -2.32
CA ASN A 52 -15.73 15.64 -3.24
C ASN A 52 -15.02 16.77 -2.49
N ASP A 53 -13.81 16.48 -2.00
CA ASP A 53 -12.95 17.46 -1.33
C ASP A 53 -12.26 18.45 -2.30
N ASN A 54 -12.55 18.39 -3.61
CA ASN A 54 -11.96 19.27 -4.62
C ASN A 54 -12.77 20.53 -4.87
N SER A 55 -12.08 21.58 -5.32
CA SER A 55 -12.72 22.86 -5.70
C SER A 55 -13.49 22.77 -7.03
N LYS A 56 -13.32 21.68 -7.77
CA LYS A 56 -13.98 21.45 -9.05
C LYS A 56 -15.07 20.41 -8.87
N GLN A 57 -16.21 20.63 -9.52
CA GLN A 57 -17.28 19.63 -9.59
C GLN A 57 -16.78 18.39 -10.35
N MET A 58 -17.26 17.23 -9.93
CA MET A 58 -16.95 15.94 -10.52
C MET A 58 -18.25 15.23 -10.89
N GLY A 59 -18.33 14.73 -12.12
CA GLY A 59 -19.37 13.78 -12.51
C GLY A 59 -19.02 12.39 -11.98
N LEU A 60 -19.99 11.72 -11.37
CA LEU A 60 -19.86 10.36 -10.87
C LEU A 60 -20.92 9.48 -11.52
N TYR A 61 -20.47 8.44 -12.21
CA TYR A 61 -21.31 7.34 -12.68
C TYR A 61 -21.00 6.15 -11.79
N PHE A 62 -22.04 5.53 -11.24
CA PHE A 62 -21.88 4.40 -10.35
C PHE A 62 -23.00 3.40 -10.56
N TYR A 63 -22.74 2.17 -10.18
CA TYR A 63 -23.71 1.10 -10.11
C TYR A 63 -23.41 0.30 -8.84
N LEU A 64 -24.46 -0.04 -8.10
CA LEU A 64 -24.38 -0.80 -6.86
C LEU A 64 -25.31 -2.00 -7.01
N ASP A 65 -24.74 -3.14 -7.38
CA ASP A 65 -25.46 -4.41 -7.37
C ASP A 65 -25.46 -4.96 -5.94
N TYR A 66 -26.66 -5.16 -5.40
CA TYR A 66 -26.86 -5.76 -4.08
C TYR A 66 -28.11 -6.62 -4.08
N GLU A 67 -28.14 -7.56 -3.14
CA GLU A 67 -29.28 -8.42 -2.89
C GLU A 67 -29.81 -8.16 -1.49
N THR A 68 -31.12 -8.31 -1.32
CA THR A 68 -31.79 -8.23 -0.01
C THR A 68 -32.54 -9.52 0.23
N TYR A 69 -32.46 -10.00 1.45
CA TYR A 69 -33.11 -11.22 1.90
C TYR A 69 -34.05 -10.84 3.05
N GLU A 70 -35.35 -11.04 2.89
CA GLU A 70 -36.37 -10.60 3.86
C GLU A 70 -36.14 -11.22 5.25
N ASP A 71 -35.77 -12.49 5.29
CA ASP A 71 -35.49 -13.24 6.51
C ASP A 71 -33.98 -13.30 6.86
N GLY A 72 -33.17 -12.45 6.21
CA GLY A 72 -31.72 -12.59 6.20
C GLY A 72 -31.24 -13.76 5.35
N PHE A 73 -29.93 -13.99 5.31
CA PHE A 73 -29.33 -15.13 4.60
C PHE A 73 -28.78 -16.15 5.61
N GLU A 74 -28.62 -17.39 5.17
CA GLU A 74 -28.18 -18.48 6.05
C GLU A 74 -26.84 -18.15 6.73
N ASN A 75 -26.76 -18.37 8.04
CA ASN A 75 -25.59 -18.07 8.87
C ASN A 75 -25.18 -16.59 8.88
N GLU A 76 -26.08 -15.62 8.66
CA GLU A 76 -25.80 -14.17 8.65
C GLU A 76 -24.89 -13.69 9.82
N LYS A 77 -25.12 -14.23 11.02
CA LYS A 77 -24.37 -13.91 12.24
C LYS A 77 -22.91 -14.39 12.20
N ASP A 78 -22.61 -15.35 11.34
CA ASP A 78 -21.26 -15.88 11.18
C ASP A 78 -20.40 -15.09 10.20
N PHE A 79 -21.04 -14.35 9.28
CA PHE A 79 -20.35 -13.51 8.32
C PHE A 79 -19.74 -12.29 8.99
N GLY A 80 -18.49 -11.99 8.66
CA GLY A 80 -17.88 -10.70 8.99
C GLY A 80 -18.47 -9.56 8.16
N ARG A 81 -18.21 -8.33 8.58
CA ARG A 81 -18.49 -7.11 7.82
C ARG A 81 -17.21 -6.63 7.16
N PHE A 82 -17.32 -6.18 5.91
CA PHE A 82 -16.17 -5.70 5.16
C PHE A 82 -15.70 -4.35 5.71
N HIS A 83 -14.40 -4.25 5.92
CA HIS A 83 -13.73 -3.05 6.40
C HIS A 83 -12.57 -2.71 5.47
N ALA A 84 -12.33 -1.40 5.34
CA ALA A 84 -11.15 -0.90 4.69
C ALA A 84 -10.75 0.44 5.33
N LEU A 85 -9.44 0.62 5.50
CA LEU A 85 -8.83 1.82 6.07
C LEU A 85 -7.59 2.20 5.28
N TRP A 86 -7.39 3.51 5.16
CA TRP A 86 -6.23 4.09 4.52
C TRP A 86 -5.28 4.69 5.54
N HIS A 87 -3.98 4.46 5.35
CA HIS A 87 -2.93 5.03 6.19
C HIS A 87 -1.82 5.63 5.34
N ARG A 88 -1.12 6.64 5.88
CA ARG A 88 0.06 7.22 5.26
C ARG A 88 1.04 7.78 6.28
N GLU A 89 2.31 7.51 6.04
CA GLU A 89 3.45 8.15 6.70
C GLU A 89 4.30 8.88 5.66
N ASN A 90 4.38 10.21 5.79
CA ASN A 90 5.12 11.05 4.85
C ASN A 90 5.96 12.13 5.55
N PRO A 91 7.28 11.94 5.66
CA PRO A 91 7.98 10.67 5.40
C PRO A 91 7.80 9.67 6.55
N THR A 92 8.13 8.41 6.30
CA THR A 92 8.41 7.43 7.35
C THR A 92 9.54 7.91 8.27
N SER A 93 9.62 7.36 9.48
CA SER A 93 10.58 7.76 10.51
C SER A 93 11.81 6.84 10.53
N PRO A 94 12.90 7.16 9.81
CA PRO A 94 14.03 6.25 9.69
C PRO A 94 14.77 6.06 11.02
N LYS A 95 15.16 4.83 11.32
CA LYS A 95 16.20 4.58 12.32
C LYS A 95 17.49 5.27 11.89
N LYS A 96 18.24 5.81 12.87
CA LYS A 96 19.52 6.51 12.62
C LYS A 96 20.73 5.58 12.73
N ARG A 97 20.57 4.45 13.41
CA ARG A 97 21.63 3.50 13.75
C ARG A 97 21.10 2.08 13.60
N ASP A 98 21.97 1.20 13.14
CA ASP A 98 21.73 -0.25 13.08
C ASP A 98 21.60 -0.82 14.50
N GLY A 99 20.54 -1.57 14.77
CA GLY A 99 20.21 -2.07 16.12
C GLY A 99 21.29 -3.00 16.70
N LYS A 100 21.97 -3.79 15.85
CA LYS A 100 22.97 -4.77 16.30
C LYS A 100 24.36 -4.15 16.55
N THR A 101 24.80 -3.25 15.69
CA THR A 101 26.17 -2.70 15.68
C THR A 101 26.26 -1.28 16.23
N GLY A 102 25.13 -0.59 16.40
CA GLY A 102 25.06 0.81 16.83
C GLY A 102 25.64 1.81 15.83
N LYS A 103 26.08 1.36 14.65
CA LYS A 103 26.69 2.21 13.61
C LYS A 103 25.61 3.05 12.95
N LYS A 104 25.93 4.32 12.67
CA LYS A 104 25.02 5.20 11.90
C LYS A 104 24.82 4.64 10.50
N PHE A 105 23.57 4.53 10.03
CA PHE A 105 23.25 4.00 8.69
C PHE A 105 23.99 4.74 7.57
N LEU A 106 24.12 6.07 7.70
CA LEU A 106 24.87 6.94 6.78
C LEU A 106 26.35 6.55 6.60
N LYS A 107 26.94 5.79 7.53
CA LYS A 107 28.33 5.32 7.47
C LYS A 107 28.45 3.89 6.93
N LEU A 108 27.35 3.20 6.67
CA LEU A 108 27.36 1.84 6.14
C LEU A 108 27.69 1.85 4.64
N LYS A 109 28.37 0.79 4.19
CA LYS A 109 28.53 0.51 2.76
C LYS A 109 27.17 0.13 2.17
N PRO A 110 26.91 0.37 0.86
CA PRO A 110 25.59 0.16 0.25
C PRO A 110 24.99 -1.22 0.49
N ARG A 111 25.79 -2.29 0.35
CA ARG A 111 25.31 -3.65 0.61
C ARG A 111 24.87 -3.86 2.06
N LYS A 112 25.60 -3.29 3.03
CA LYS A 112 25.23 -3.37 4.44
C LYS A 112 24.06 -2.46 4.79
N PHE A 113 23.90 -1.35 4.08
CA PHE A 113 22.76 -0.46 4.25
C PHE A 113 21.47 -1.13 3.78
N ASN A 114 21.47 -1.75 2.59
CA ASN A 114 20.26 -2.38 2.05
C ASN A 114 19.93 -3.71 2.73
N TYR A 115 20.91 -4.59 2.97
CA TYR A 115 20.67 -6.00 3.35
C TYR A 115 21.15 -6.38 4.76
N GLY A 116 21.73 -5.44 5.50
CA GLY A 116 22.45 -5.74 6.73
C GLY A 116 21.77 -5.18 7.95
N GLY A 117 21.71 -5.96 9.02
CA GLY A 117 21.14 -5.56 10.31
C GLY A 117 20.09 -6.54 10.78
N LEU A 118 19.46 -6.25 11.91
CA LEU A 118 18.26 -6.96 12.39
C LEU A 118 17.37 -5.92 13.06
N ASN A 119 16.07 -6.00 12.80
CA ASN A 119 15.10 -5.17 13.49
C ASN A 119 14.74 -5.77 14.84
N VAL A 120 15.55 -5.42 15.83
CA VAL A 120 15.45 -5.95 17.21
C VAL A 120 14.74 -4.99 18.16
N ASP A 121 14.55 -3.73 17.75
CA ASP A 121 14.02 -2.68 18.61
C ASP A 121 12.54 -2.45 18.28
N ASP A 122 11.66 -3.07 19.07
CA ASP A 122 10.20 -2.85 19.06
C ASP A 122 9.58 -2.74 17.65
N PRO A 123 9.70 -3.78 16.81
CA PRO A 123 9.22 -3.76 15.43
C PRO A 123 7.73 -3.45 15.32
N MET A 124 6.93 -3.79 16.34
CA MET A 124 5.49 -3.55 16.34
C MET A 124 5.14 -2.05 16.33
N THR A 125 5.96 -1.19 16.92
CA THR A 125 5.71 0.26 16.97
C THR A 125 6.49 1.06 15.94
N GLN A 126 7.62 0.52 15.46
CA GLN A 126 8.52 1.24 14.55
C GLN A 126 8.28 0.92 13.08
N ASN A 127 7.75 -0.26 12.76
CA ASN A 127 7.40 -0.61 11.39
C ASN A 127 6.23 0.26 10.90
N TYR A 128 6.15 0.42 9.58
CA TYR A 128 4.98 1.03 8.96
C TYR A 128 3.75 0.16 9.23
N LYS A 129 2.72 0.74 9.84
CA LYS A 129 1.48 0.03 10.17
C LYS A 129 0.54 -0.01 8.96
N ILE A 130 0.16 -1.21 8.54
CA ILE A 130 -0.86 -1.43 7.48
C ILE A 130 -2.24 -1.59 8.12
N LEU A 131 -2.35 -2.37 9.20
CA LEU A 131 -3.61 -2.63 9.92
C LEU A 131 -3.35 -2.83 11.41
N GLU A 132 -4.22 -2.29 12.24
CA GLU A 132 -4.45 -2.75 13.62
C GLU A 132 -5.95 -2.92 13.80
N ALA A 133 -6.41 -4.08 14.28
CA ALA A 133 -7.82 -4.33 14.51
C ALA A 133 -8.05 -5.22 15.74
N LYS A 134 -9.20 -5.05 16.38
CA LYS A 134 -9.72 -5.88 17.47
C LYS A 134 -11.06 -6.48 17.08
N GLY A 135 -11.32 -7.69 17.57
CA GLY A 135 -12.50 -8.49 17.26
C GLY A 135 -12.13 -9.83 16.66
N LYS A 136 -13.13 -10.54 16.14
CA LYS A 136 -12.97 -11.80 15.43
C LYS A 136 -13.13 -11.59 13.93
N GLY A 137 -12.12 -11.96 13.15
CA GLY A 137 -12.08 -11.63 11.74
C GLY A 137 -10.96 -12.30 10.96
N HIS A 138 -10.72 -11.80 9.76
CA HIS A 138 -9.60 -12.18 8.92
C HIS A 138 -9.19 -11.04 7.99
N PHE A 139 -7.88 -10.82 7.88
CA PHE A 139 -7.27 -9.89 6.95
C PHE A 139 -7.21 -10.50 5.56
N VAL A 140 -7.69 -9.76 4.55
CA VAL A 140 -7.81 -10.22 3.17
C VAL A 140 -6.87 -9.49 2.21
N GLY A 141 -5.95 -8.68 2.73
CA GLY A 141 -4.87 -8.08 1.97
C GLY A 141 -4.86 -6.55 1.95
N CYS A 142 -3.98 -5.99 1.13
CA CYS A 142 -3.77 -4.57 1.05
C CYS A 142 -3.26 -4.11 -0.32
N HIS A 143 -3.41 -2.80 -0.55
CA HIS A 143 -2.54 -2.06 -1.46
C HIS A 143 -1.41 -1.41 -0.67
N LEU A 144 -0.21 -1.42 -1.25
CA LEU A 144 0.96 -0.76 -0.69
C LEU A 144 1.57 0.18 -1.74
N ASP A 145 1.72 1.44 -1.37
CA ASP A 145 2.15 2.51 -2.23
C ASP A 145 3.36 3.22 -1.62
N ILE A 146 4.45 3.27 -2.38
CA ILE A 146 5.71 3.87 -1.95
C ILE A 146 6.07 4.96 -2.96
N ASP A 147 6.23 6.20 -2.49
CA ASP A 147 6.95 7.22 -3.25
C ASP A 147 8.39 7.24 -2.75
N ASN A 148 9.25 6.51 -3.46
CA ASN A 148 10.68 6.37 -3.16
C ASN A 148 11.38 7.69 -3.48
N VAL A 149 11.62 8.49 -2.44
CA VAL A 149 12.20 9.84 -2.52
C VAL A 149 13.59 9.90 -1.90
N THR A 150 14.04 8.83 -1.27
CA THR A 150 15.39 8.72 -0.77
C THR A 150 16.32 8.61 -1.99
N PHE A 151 17.01 9.70 -2.33
CA PHE A 151 17.98 9.70 -3.41
C PHE A 151 19.33 9.30 -2.82
N PHE A 152 19.76 8.08 -3.12
CA PHE A 152 21.12 7.64 -2.82
C PHE A 152 21.94 7.57 -4.11
N PRO A 153 23.17 8.15 -4.14
CA PRO A 153 24.06 8.10 -5.31
C PRO A 153 24.62 6.69 -5.59
N TRP A 154 24.17 5.68 -4.85
CA TRP A 154 24.58 4.30 -5.01
C TRP A 154 23.81 3.59 -6.14
N TYR A 155 24.41 2.52 -6.66
CA TYR A 155 23.86 1.72 -7.75
C TYR A 155 22.54 0.98 -7.39
N ILE A 156 22.23 0.77 -6.11
CA ILE A 156 20.98 0.18 -5.62
C ILE A 156 20.27 1.18 -4.69
N ASN A 157 19.05 1.57 -5.08
CA ASN A 157 18.12 2.38 -4.28
C ASN A 157 16.76 1.67 -4.13
N TRP A 158 16.80 0.37 -3.88
CA TRP A 158 15.61 -0.44 -3.69
C TRP A 158 14.96 -0.14 -2.32
N PRO A 159 13.65 0.17 -2.27
CA PRO A 159 12.98 0.46 -1.01
C PRO A 159 12.33 -0.75 -0.34
N GLY A 160 12.30 -1.90 -0.99
CA GLY A 160 11.47 -3.04 -0.59
C GLY A 160 12.20 -4.16 0.15
N GLU A 161 13.40 -3.94 0.71
CA GLU A 161 14.05 -4.97 1.55
C GLU A 161 13.33 -5.22 2.89
N GLY A 162 12.30 -4.42 3.21
CA GLY A 162 11.65 -4.49 4.52
C GLY A 162 10.70 -5.67 4.65
N ASP A 163 10.82 -6.41 5.75
CA ASP A 163 10.01 -7.59 6.06
C ASP A 163 8.59 -7.21 6.48
N ASP A 164 7.58 -7.97 6.06
CA ASP A 164 6.27 -7.96 6.72
C ASP A 164 6.33 -8.72 8.04
N MET A 165 5.69 -8.16 9.06
CA MET A 165 5.59 -8.73 10.40
C MET A 165 4.14 -8.66 10.88
N ILE A 166 3.52 -9.82 11.03
CA ILE A 166 2.10 -9.95 11.36
C ILE A 166 1.97 -10.64 12.71
N TYR A 167 1.27 -9.99 13.63
CA TYR A 167 1.07 -10.43 15.00
C TYR A 167 -0.40 -10.75 15.21
N ILE A 168 -0.70 -11.94 15.73
CA ILE A 168 -2.07 -12.44 15.88
C ILE A 168 -2.33 -12.75 17.35
N ASP A 169 -3.46 -12.26 17.85
CA ASP A 169 -4.00 -12.57 19.18
C ASP A 169 -2.96 -12.43 20.31
N ASP A 170 -2.57 -13.53 20.96
CA ASP A 170 -1.73 -13.52 22.16
C ASP A 170 -0.25 -13.24 21.82
N ASP A 171 0.17 -13.40 20.56
CA ASP A 171 1.55 -13.13 20.13
C ASP A 171 1.88 -11.63 20.10
N ILE A 172 0.85 -10.78 20.03
CA ILE A 172 0.99 -9.33 20.21
C ILE A 172 1.51 -8.99 21.61
N ASP A 173 1.00 -9.61 22.68
CA ASP A 173 1.49 -9.34 24.04
C ASP A 173 2.91 -9.88 24.26
N LYS A 174 3.30 -10.91 23.50
CA LYS A 174 4.66 -11.47 23.54
C LYS A 174 5.64 -10.65 22.71
N GLY A 175 5.16 -9.77 21.82
CA GLY A 175 5.99 -9.01 20.89
C GLY A 175 6.68 -9.89 19.84
N VAL A 176 6.15 -11.07 19.53
CA VAL A 176 6.73 -12.02 18.57
C VAL A 176 5.81 -12.07 17.34
N PRO A 177 6.31 -11.82 16.11
CA PRO A 177 5.46 -11.94 14.92
C PRO A 177 5.05 -13.41 14.73
N THR A 178 3.76 -13.64 14.54
CA THR A 178 3.22 -14.95 14.17
C THR A 178 3.64 -15.32 12.74
N LEU A 179 3.66 -14.33 11.85
CA LEU A 179 4.17 -14.45 10.48
C LEU A 179 5.24 -13.39 10.26
N HIS A 180 6.41 -13.82 9.79
CA HIS A 180 7.56 -12.95 9.50
C HIS A 180 8.05 -13.27 8.09
N GLY A 181 7.97 -12.29 7.19
CA GLY A 181 8.45 -12.40 5.82
C GLY A 181 9.92 -12.06 5.64
N THR A 182 10.30 -11.79 4.39
CA THR A 182 11.71 -11.65 3.95
C THR A 182 11.99 -10.42 3.09
N GLY A 183 10.95 -9.64 2.78
CA GLY A 183 11.04 -8.47 1.92
C GLY A 183 9.65 -8.03 1.43
N THR A 184 9.54 -6.79 0.98
CA THR A 184 8.30 -6.20 0.48
C THR A 184 7.92 -6.78 -0.87
N GLU A 185 8.88 -7.05 -1.77
CA GLU A 185 8.57 -7.77 -3.02
C GLU A 185 8.17 -9.21 -2.75
N ASP A 186 8.81 -9.84 -1.77
CA ASP A 186 8.54 -11.21 -1.37
C ASP A 186 7.14 -11.32 -0.76
N TYR A 187 6.76 -10.36 0.10
CA TYR A 187 5.40 -10.23 0.60
C TYR A 187 4.40 -10.16 -0.54
N VAL A 188 4.67 -9.46 -1.65
CA VAL A 188 3.72 -9.40 -2.78
C VAL A 188 3.94 -10.51 -3.81
N ASN A 189 4.53 -11.65 -3.40
CA ASN A 189 4.81 -12.84 -4.21
C ASN A 189 5.67 -12.54 -5.45
N GLN A 190 6.66 -11.67 -5.29
CA GLN A 190 7.66 -11.34 -6.30
C GLN A 190 9.05 -11.64 -5.77
N SER A 191 10.10 -11.19 -6.48
CA SER A 191 11.48 -11.40 -6.05
C SER A 191 12.44 -10.44 -6.77
N TRP A 192 13.67 -10.36 -6.26
CA TRP A 192 14.81 -9.71 -6.92
C TRP A 192 14.60 -8.24 -7.27
N ALA A 193 13.93 -7.47 -6.40
CA ALA A 193 13.66 -6.06 -6.61
C ALA A 193 13.06 -5.74 -8.01
N GLN A 194 12.25 -6.64 -8.57
CA GLN A 194 11.85 -6.55 -9.97
C GLN A 194 11.06 -5.26 -10.30
N ARG A 195 11.09 -4.82 -11.56
CA ARG A 195 10.45 -3.56 -12.05
C ARG A 195 9.43 -3.78 -13.16
N GLN A 196 9.03 -5.01 -13.38
CA GLN A 196 8.01 -5.39 -14.35
C GLN A 196 6.64 -5.05 -13.78
N LYS A 197 5.75 -4.61 -14.66
CA LYS A 197 4.32 -4.58 -14.32
C LYS A 197 3.84 -6.01 -14.37
N HIS A 198 3.10 -6.42 -13.36
CA HIS A 198 2.56 -7.76 -13.29
C HIS A 198 1.18 -7.69 -12.67
N HIS A 199 0.20 -8.33 -13.30
CA HIS A 199 -1.17 -8.40 -12.82
C HIS A 199 -1.55 -9.87 -12.73
N ALA A 200 -1.74 -10.38 -11.51
CA ALA A 200 -2.32 -11.68 -11.24
C ALA A 200 -3.59 -11.52 -10.39
N PRO A 201 -4.44 -12.55 -10.29
CA PRO A 201 -5.67 -12.49 -9.50
C PRO A 201 -5.46 -11.99 -8.06
N TYR A 202 -4.36 -12.40 -7.41
CA TYR A 202 -4.14 -12.18 -5.97
C TYR A 202 -2.97 -11.25 -5.64
N HIS A 203 -2.11 -10.90 -6.60
CA HIS A 203 -0.92 -10.09 -6.33
C HIS A 203 -0.42 -9.38 -7.59
N GLY A 204 0.38 -8.32 -7.43
CA GLY A 204 1.02 -7.69 -8.58
C GLY A 204 1.67 -6.33 -8.33
N THR A 205 2.28 -5.82 -9.40
CA THR A 205 2.90 -4.49 -9.45
C THR A 205 2.15 -3.60 -10.44
N ILE A 206 1.39 -2.65 -9.92
CA ILE A 206 0.69 -1.65 -10.72
C ILE A 206 1.67 -0.60 -11.21
N LYS A 207 2.55 -0.08 -10.34
CA LYS A 207 3.59 0.90 -10.71
C LYS A 207 4.94 0.39 -10.20
N PRO A 208 5.96 0.21 -11.05
CA PRO A 208 7.25 -0.35 -10.64
C PRO A 208 8.32 0.69 -10.27
N GLY A 209 7.93 1.96 -10.12
CA GLY A 209 8.89 3.05 -9.98
C GLY A 209 9.64 3.40 -11.27
N GLY A 210 10.43 4.47 -11.18
CA GLY A 210 11.32 4.98 -12.23
C GLY A 210 12.69 4.31 -12.21
N LEU A 211 13.67 4.95 -12.87
CA LEU A 211 15.07 4.50 -12.86
C LEU A 211 15.57 4.33 -11.42
N ASN A 212 16.22 3.20 -11.12
CA ASN A 212 16.67 2.84 -9.77
C ASN A 212 15.55 2.97 -8.73
N TRP A 213 14.35 2.47 -9.08
CA TRP A 213 13.11 2.49 -8.29
C TRP A 213 12.65 3.86 -7.81
N TRP A 214 13.20 4.96 -8.34
CA TRP A 214 12.85 6.30 -7.93
C TRP A 214 11.37 6.64 -8.20
N GLY A 215 10.72 7.28 -7.24
CA GLY A 215 9.36 7.76 -7.36
C GLY A 215 8.33 6.70 -7.06
N LYS A 216 7.25 6.69 -7.84
CA LYS A 216 5.97 6.06 -7.46
C LYS A 216 5.93 4.57 -7.78
N ILE A 217 5.81 3.78 -6.73
CA ILE A 217 5.67 2.33 -6.72
C ILE A 217 4.29 2.00 -6.11
N SER A 218 3.62 1.01 -6.67
CA SER A 218 2.30 0.54 -6.22
C SER A 218 2.22 -0.97 -6.39
N TYR A 219 1.99 -1.67 -5.28
CA TYR A 219 1.78 -3.11 -5.21
C TYR A 219 0.39 -3.44 -4.67
N TYR A 220 0.00 -4.70 -4.85
CA TYR A 220 -1.13 -5.29 -4.16
C TYR A 220 -0.86 -6.75 -3.81
N ARG A 221 -1.45 -7.20 -2.71
CA ARG A 221 -1.63 -8.60 -2.36
C ARG A 221 -2.99 -8.77 -1.71
N TYR A 222 -3.75 -9.77 -2.16
CA TYR A 222 -5.02 -10.17 -1.58
C TYR A 222 -4.93 -11.62 -1.13
N HIS A 223 -5.27 -11.82 0.13
CA HIS A 223 -5.32 -13.12 0.78
C HIS A 223 -6.70 -13.72 0.60
N ILE A 224 -7.01 -14.19 -0.62
CA ILE A 224 -8.32 -14.78 -0.98
C ILE A 224 -8.38 -16.23 -0.53
N GLU A 225 -7.44 -17.04 -1.02
CA GLU A 225 -7.34 -18.47 -0.69
C GLU A 225 -6.56 -18.69 0.62
N ASP A 226 -5.80 -17.69 1.05
CA ASP A 226 -4.94 -17.69 2.23
C ASP A 226 -5.26 -16.57 3.27
N PRO A 227 -6.53 -16.34 3.68
CA PRO A 227 -6.84 -15.27 4.64
C PRO A 227 -6.09 -15.42 5.97
N ILE A 228 -5.73 -14.29 6.58
CA ILE A 228 -5.03 -14.28 7.88
C ILE A 228 -6.05 -14.05 8.99
N TYR A 229 -6.44 -15.13 9.67
CA TYR A 229 -7.47 -15.13 10.71
C TYR A 229 -6.97 -14.62 12.06
N PHE A 230 -7.85 -14.00 12.84
CA PHE A 230 -7.62 -13.58 14.21
C PHE A 230 -8.91 -13.68 15.04
N ASN A 231 -8.80 -14.05 16.33
CA ASN A 231 -9.96 -14.19 17.22
C ASN A 231 -10.16 -13.02 18.17
N LYS A 232 -9.10 -12.27 18.48
CA LYS A 232 -9.09 -11.16 19.42
C LYS A 232 -8.55 -9.89 18.78
N ARG A 233 -7.41 -9.98 18.09
CA ARG A 233 -6.73 -8.82 17.48
C ARG A 233 -5.67 -9.22 16.46
N ILE A 234 -5.41 -8.31 15.54
CA ILE A 234 -4.33 -8.43 14.56
C ILE A 234 -3.57 -7.10 14.46
N MET A 235 -2.26 -7.21 14.29
CA MET A 235 -1.39 -6.11 13.87
C MET A 235 -0.62 -6.55 12.62
N VAL A 236 -0.79 -5.82 11.52
CA VAL A 236 -0.07 -6.04 10.27
C VAL A 236 0.88 -4.86 10.08
N THR A 237 2.18 -5.12 10.14
CA THR A 237 3.21 -4.12 9.90
C THR A 237 4.18 -4.58 8.82
N ILE A 238 4.92 -3.63 8.26
CA ILE A 238 5.99 -3.89 7.31
C ILE A 238 7.11 -2.88 7.53
N GLU A 239 8.36 -3.32 7.44
CA GLU A 239 9.47 -2.39 7.57
C GLU A 239 9.55 -1.44 6.37
N HIS A 240 9.84 -0.18 6.61
CA HIS A 240 10.08 0.78 5.53
C HIS A 240 11.55 0.76 5.10
N GLY A 241 11.89 -0.30 4.36
CA GLY A 241 13.25 -0.77 4.08
C GLY A 241 13.88 -1.45 5.30
N HIS A 242 14.90 -2.28 5.07
CA HIS A 242 15.53 -3.13 6.10
C HIS A 242 15.81 -2.39 7.42
N ASP A 243 15.37 -2.91 8.57
CA ASP A 243 15.57 -2.24 9.89
C ASP A 243 15.05 -0.79 9.90
N ASN A 244 13.95 -0.51 9.19
CA ASN A 244 13.30 0.79 9.10
C ASN A 244 14.26 1.94 8.76
N HIS A 245 15.28 1.69 7.92
CA HIS A 245 16.32 2.69 7.68
C HIS A 245 15.92 3.78 6.66
N ARG A 246 14.80 3.62 5.94
CA ARG A 246 14.43 4.53 4.84
C ARG A 246 13.47 5.63 5.26
N ARG A 247 13.53 6.75 4.54
CA ARG A 247 12.73 7.96 4.75
C ARG A 247 11.92 8.29 3.49
N ASP A 248 11.04 7.36 3.14
CA ASP A 248 10.19 7.47 1.95
C ASP A 248 8.77 7.90 2.34
N ASP A 249 7.89 8.07 1.36
CA ASP A 249 6.47 8.38 1.58
C ASP A 249 5.64 7.12 1.31
N TRP A 250 5.11 6.53 2.38
CA TRP A 250 4.41 5.25 2.35
C TRP A 250 2.93 5.48 2.61
N SER A 251 2.08 4.86 1.80
CA SER A 251 0.64 4.75 2.05
C SER A 251 0.14 3.35 1.76
N SER A 252 -0.96 2.97 2.40
CA SER A 252 -1.59 1.68 2.19
C SER A 252 -3.10 1.76 2.37
N THR A 253 -3.80 0.82 1.75
CA THR A 253 -5.20 0.53 2.07
C THR A 253 -5.30 -0.92 2.50
N ALA A 254 -5.69 -1.17 3.74
CA ALA A 254 -5.95 -2.51 4.27
C ALA A 254 -7.41 -2.91 4.03
N TYR A 255 -7.64 -4.19 3.79
CA TYR A 255 -8.97 -4.81 3.64
C TYR A 255 -9.08 -6.01 4.56
N TRP A 256 -10.20 -6.12 5.28
CA TRP A 256 -10.45 -7.26 6.17
C TRP A 256 -11.95 -7.41 6.45
N TYR A 257 -12.30 -8.56 7.02
CA TYR A 257 -13.62 -8.81 7.58
C TYR A 257 -13.51 -8.97 9.08
N GLN A 258 -14.45 -8.40 9.84
CA GLN A 258 -14.61 -8.68 11.27
C GLN A 258 -16.07 -8.62 11.68
N ARG A 259 -16.44 -9.33 12.75
CA ARG A 259 -17.83 -9.42 13.23
C ARG A 259 -18.27 -8.15 13.95
N GLU A 260 -17.41 -7.62 14.80
CA GLU A 260 -17.66 -6.41 15.57
C GLU A 260 -17.43 -5.16 14.72
N PRO A 261 -18.07 -4.03 15.03
CA PRO A 261 -17.65 -2.73 14.49
C PRO A 261 -16.17 -2.48 14.81
N HIS A 262 -15.42 -1.96 13.85
CA HIS A 262 -14.03 -1.59 14.08
C HIS A 262 -13.92 -0.43 15.07
N ASP A 263 -13.01 -0.57 16.04
CA ASP A 263 -12.68 0.48 17.00
C ASP A 263 -11.82 1.57 16.33
N PRO A 264 -12.37 2.78 16.09
CA PRO A 264 -11.67 3.83 15.35
C PRO A 264 -10.49 4.43 16.13
N THR A 265 -10.28 4.06 17.40
CA THR A 265 -9.14 4.55 18.20
C THR A 265 -7.85 3.77 17.96
N LEU A 266 -7.94 2.57 17.38
CA LEU A 266 -6.79 1.69 17.13
C LEU A 266 -5.96 2.12 15.91
N PHE A 267 -6.57 2.89 15.01
CA PHE A 267 -5.94 3.23 13.75
C PHE A 267 -5.96 4.75 13.52
N PRO A 268 -4.93 5.31 12.88
CA PRO A 268 -4.91 6.74 12.58
C PRO A 268 -6.15 7.15 11.78
N LYS A 269 -6.74 8.29 12.14
CA LYS A 269 -7.85 8.88 11.39
C LYS A 269 -7.41 9.23 9.97
N LEU A 270 -8.37 9.18 9.04
CA LEU A 270 -8.14 9.63 7.67
C LEU A 270 -7.57 11.06 7.68
N LEU A 271 -6.43 11.24 7.00
CA LEU A 271 -5.81 12.56 6.88
C LEU A 271 -6.72 13.53 6.12
N ASP A 272 -6.57 14.82 6.43
CA ASP A 272 -7.20 15.88 5.65
C ASP A 272 -6.69 15.87 4.20
N LYS A 273 -7.36 16.64 3.33
CA LYS A 273 -6.99 16.72 1.90
C LYS A 273 -5.51 17.05 1.69
N LYS A 274 -4.92 17.93 2.51
CA LYS A 274 -3.52 18.34 2.39
C LYS A 274 -2.59 17.18 2.75
N GLY A 275 -2.88 16.47 3.84
CA GLY A 275 -2.15 15.29 4.30
C GLY A 275 -2.26 14.10 3.35
N ARG A 276 -3.31 14.02 2.54
CA ARG A 276 -3.47 12.98 1.48
C ARG A 276 -2.83 13.33 0.15
N LYS A 277 -2.43 14.59 -0.07
CA LYS A 277 -1.90 15.03 -1.37
C LYS A 277 -0.57 14.32 -1.70
N PRO A 278 -0.46 13.63 -2.85
CA PRO A 278 0.79 12.98 -3.25
C PRO A 278 1.91 13.99 -3.47
N ARG A 279 3.16 13.59 -3.20
CA ARG A 279 4.34 14.42 -3.49
C ARG A 279 4.45 14.71 -4.99
N PHE A 280 4.88 15.93 -5.30
CA PHE A 280 5.15 16.38 -6.66
C PHE A 280 6.65 16.43 -6.90
N HIS A 281 7.13 15.77 -7.97
CA HIS A 281 8.55 15.65 -8.30
C HIS A 281 8.91 16.61 -9.44
N ILE A 282 9.25 17.85 -9.12
CA ILE A 282 9.62 18.90 -10.11
C ILE A 282 10.78 18.44 -11.01
N GLY A 283 11.81 17.80 -10.43
CA GLY A 283 12.97 17.32 -11.18
C GLY A 283 12.64 16.27 -12.25
N HIS A 284 11.62 15.43 -12.03
CA HIS A 284 11.17 14.46 -13.04
C HIS A 284 10.55 15.16 -14.26
N MET A 285 9.82 16.25 -14.03
CA MET A 285 9.22 17.05 -15.09
C MET A 285 10.30 17.77 -15.91
N ILE A 286 11.25 18.43 -15.24
CA ILE A 286 12.38 19.10 -15.91
C ILE A 286 13.18 18.11 -16.76
N ARG A 287 13.53 16.92 -16.22
CA ARG A 287 14.25 15.89 -16.97
C ARG A 287 13.46 15.38 -18.18
N LYS A 288 12.14 15.15 -18.05
CA LYS A 288 11.30 14.78 -19.19
C LYS A 288 11.28 15.86 -20.27
N THR A 289 11.12 17.12 -19.87
CA THR A 289 11.12 18.25 -20.80
C THR A 289 12.47 18.39 -21.50
N LEU A 290 13.59 18.26 -20.79
CA LEU A 290 14.93 18.30 -21.36
C LEU A 290 15.20 17.12 -22.31
N CYS A 291 14.77 15.90 -21.98
CA CYS A 291 14.88 14.76 -22.89
C CYS A 291 14.05 14.95 -24.17
N ILE A 292 12.83 15.47 -24.06
CA ILE A 292 11.99 15.78 -25.24
C ILE A 292 12.64 16.87 -26.09
N ALA A 293 13.17 17.92 -25.46
CA ALA A 293 13.88 18.99 -26.16
C ALA A 293 15.14 18.47 -26.86
N PHE A 294 15.90 17.58 -26.22
CA PHE A 294 17.09 16.97 -26.80
C PHE A 294 16.76 16.05 -27.98
N ILE A 295 15.69 15.23 -27.87
CA ILE A 295 15.22 14.39 -28.99
C ILE A 295 14.71 15.26 -30.14
N ALA A 296 13.95 16.32 -29.85
CA ALA A 296 13.48 17.26 -30.87
C ALA A 296 14.66 17.97 -31.58
N PHE A 297 15.70 18.33 -30.83
CA PHE A 297 16.93 18.90 -31.38
C PHE A 297 17.69 17.91 -32.29
N LEU A 298 17.82 16.65 -31.88
CA LEU A 298 18.43 15.61 -32.72
C LEU A 298 17.63 15.36 -34.00
N LEU A 299 16.30 15.32 -33.90
CA LEU A 299 15.41 15.19 -35.06
C LEU A 299 15.51 16.41 -35.99
N SER A 300 15.62 17.63 -35.45
CA SER A 300 15.78 18.83 -36.28
C SER A 300 17.10 18.84 -37.04
N ILE A 301 18.18 18.29 -36.47
CA ILE A 301 19.46 18.13 -37.18
C ILE A 301 19.30 17.13 -38.32
N TRP A 302 18.53 16.05 -38.12
CA TRP A 302 18.31 15.00 -39.13
C TRP A 302 17.46 15.44 -40.33
N PHE A 303 16.72 16.55 -40.22
CA PHE A 303 15.99 17.16 -41.34
C PHE A 303 16.78 18.26 -42.07
N ILE A 304 17.95 18.63 -41.54
CA ILE A 304 18.85 19.65 -42.14
C ILE A 304 19.94 18.98 -43.00
N PHE A 305 20.11 17.66 -42.90
CA PHE A 305 20.98 16.83 -43.74
C PHE A 305 20.14 15.85 -44.58
#